data_AF-A0A5E4CX72-F1
#
_entry.id   AF-A0A5E4CX72-F1
#
_cell.length_a   1.000
_cell.length_b   1.000
_cell.length_c   1.000
_cell.angle_alpha   90.00
_cell.angle_beta   90.00
_cell.angle_gamma   90.00
#
_symmetry.space_group_name_H-M   'P 1'
#
loop_
_entity.id
_entity.type
_entity.pdbx_description
1 polymer ?
#
loop_
_entity_poly.entity_id
_entity_poly.type
_entity_poly.pdbx_seq_one_letter_code
_entity_poly.pdbx_strand_id
1 'polypeptide(L)'
;EFHCGFEDGNICLFTQDDTDNFDWTKQSTATRNTKYTPNTGPNADRSGSKEGFYMYIETSRPRLEGEKARLLSPVFSIAPKNPYGPTNTAYCFSFFYHMYGQHIGVLNVYLRLKGQTTIENPLWSSSGNKGQRWNEAHVNIYPITSFQLIFEGIRGPGIEGDIAIDDVSIAEGECAKQDLTTKNSVDGAVGILVHIWLFPVIVLISILSPRR
;
A
#
# COMPACT_ATOMS: atom_id res chain seq x y z
N GLU A 1 16.54 10.29 0.68
CA GLU A 1 15.28 9.59 0.96
C GLU A 1 14.17 10.62 1.01
N PHE A 2 13.02 10.30 0.43
CA PHE A 2 11.83 11.14 0.42
C PHE A 2 10.68 10.37 1.04
N HIS A 3 9.86 11.03 1.85
CA HIS A 3 8.65 10.46 2.45
C HIS A 3 7.57 11.54 2.56
N CYS A 4 6.33 11.17 2.28
CA CYS A 4 5.17 12.05 2.35
C CYS A 4 3.92 11.29 2.81
N GLY A 5 3.53 11.51 4.06
CA GLY A 5 2.23 11.08 4.63
C GLY A 5 1.15 12.17 4.56
N PHE A 6 1.33 13.22 3.74
CA PHE A 6 0.35 14.29 3.50
C PHE A 6 -0.16 15.10 4.70
N GLU A 7 0.40 14.94 5.90
CA GLU A 7 -0.01 15.65 7.12
C GLU A 7 0.13 17.18 6.99
N ASP A 8 1.19 17.64 6.34
CA ASP A 8 1.47 19.08 6.17
C ASP A 8 0.56 19.75 5.13
N GLY A 9 0.30 21.05 5.32
CA GLY A 9 -0.58 21.83 4.43
C GLY A 9 -0.09 21.98 2.99
N ASN A 10 1.22 21.78 2.74
CA ASN A 10 1.82 21.91 1.41
C ASN A 10 1.88 20.58 0.64
N ILE A 11 1.29 19.50 1.16
CA ILE A 11 1.26 18.16 0.56
C ILE A 11 2.63 17.71 0.01
N CYS A 12 3.72 18.03 0.73
CA CYS A 12 5.09 17.68 0.35
C CYS A 12 5.49 18.16 -1.07
N LEU A 13 4.98 19.33 -1.49
CA LEU A 13 5.19 19.92 -2.81
C LEU A 13 4.61 19.11 -3.99
N PHE A 14 3.67 18.20 -3.72
CA PHE A 14 2.83 17.66 -4.78
C PHE A 14 1.97 18.76 -5.41
N THR A 15 1.66 18.62 -6.69
CA THR A 15 0.82 19.55 -7.45
C THR A 15 -0.25 18.79 -8.23
N GLN A 16 -1.38 19.45 -8.52
CA GLN A 16 -2.39 18.89 -9.42
C GLN A 16 -1.98 19.06 -10.89
N ASP A 17 -2.50 18.23 -11.77
CA ASP A 17 -2.40 18.42 -13.22
C ASP A 17 -3.58 19.26 -13.71
N ASP A 18 -3.32 20.47 -14.21
CA ASP A 18 -4.37 21.36 -14.71
C ASP A 18 -4.91 20.98 -16.10
N THR A 19 -4.39 19.91 -16.70
CA THR A 19 -4.80 19.41 -18.02
C THR A 19 -5.70 18.17 -17.96
N ASP A 20 -6.06 17.69 -16.76
CA ASP A 20 -6.96 16.55 -16.56
C ASP A 20 -8.43 16.97 -16.37
N ASN A 21 -9.26 16.09 -15.80
CA ASN A 21 -10.69 16.35 -15.64
C ASN A 21 -11.06 16.88 -14.25
N PHE A 22 -10.29 16.54 -13.21
CA PHE A 22 -10.53 16.96 -11.83
C PHE A 22 -9.36 16.67 -10.90
N ASP A 23 -9.38 17.26 -9.70
CA ASP A 23 -8.27 17.19 -8.76
C ASP A 23 -8.40 16.10 -7.69
N TRP A 24 -7.24 15.61 -7.24
CA TRP A 24 -7.13 14.90 -5.96
C TRP A 24 -7.39 15.84 -4.79
N THR A 25 -8.02 15.35 -3.73
CA THR A 25 -8.35 16.14 -2.54
C THR A 25 -7.57 15.62 -1.33
N LYS A 26 -6.99 16.52 -0.53
CA LYS A 26 -6.44 16.17 0.79
C LYS A 26 -7.60 16.02 1.77
N GLN A 27 -7.65 14.91 2.49
CA GLN A 27 -8.78 14.58 3.36
C GLN A 27 -8.34 13.88 4.63
N SER A 28 -9.04 14.17 5.73
CA SER A 28 -9.05 13.32 6.93
C SER A 28 -10.47 12.88 7.24
N THR A 29 -10.64 11.74 7.91
CA THR A 29 -11.98 11.25 8.26
C THR A 29 -12.66 12.19 9.26
N ALA A 30 -11.91 12.80 10.17
CA ALA A 30 -12.40 13.73 11.18
C ALA A 30 -13.03 15.00 10.58
N THR A 31 -12.56 15.43 9.40
CA THR A 31 -13.03 16.65 8.72
C THR A 31 -13.91 16.36 7.50
N ARG A 32 -14.25 15.10 7.27
CA ARG A 32 -15.01 14.68 6.09
C ARG A 32 -16.44 15.16 6.12
N ASN A 33 -16.94 15.56 4.94
CA ASN A 33 -18.33 15.94 4.77
C ASN A 33 -19.26 14.76 5.12
N THR A 34 -20.37 15.06 5.79
CA THR A 34 -21.40 14.06 6.14
C THR A 34 -22.16 13.53 4.93
N LYS A 35 -22.12 14.22 3.78
CA LYS A 35 -22.71 13.81 2.50
C LYS A 35 -21.74 12.99 1.62
N TYR A 36 -20.99 12.08 2.23
CA TYR A 36 -20.07 11.20 1.51
C TYR A 36 -20.81 10.03 0.86
N THR A 37 -20.19 9.40 -0.14
CA THR A 37 -20.72 8.17 -0.75
C THR A 37 -20.53 6.99 0.21
N PRO A 38 -21.60 6.31 0.67
CA PRO A 38 -21.45 5.11 1.51
C PRO A 38 -20.74 3.98 0.75
N ASN A 39 -20.26 2.98 1.49
CA ASN A 39 -19.53 1.82 0.95
C ASN A 39 -18.24 2.16 0.21
N THR A 40 -17.68 3.34 0.46
CA THR A 40 -16.32 3.72 0.06
C THR A 40 -15.42 3.86 1.29
N GLY A 41 -14.22 4.38 1.12
CA GLY A 41 -13.30 4.66 2.21
C GLY A 41 -12.16 5.56 1.74
N PRO A 42 -11.11 5.70 2.56
CA PRO A 42 -10.85 4.96 3.81
C PRO A 42 -11.58 5.53 5.04
N ASN A 43 -11.64 4.77 6.14
CA ASN A 43 -12.26 5.18 7.42
C ASN A 43 -11.29 5.92 8.38
N ALA A 44 -10.01 5.97 8.01
CA ALA A 44 -8.88 6.55 8.73
C ALA A 44 -7.73 6.70 7.72
N ASP A 45 -6.71 7.49 8.04
CA ASP A 45 -5.44 7.48 7.31
C ASP A 45 -4.79 6.09 7.31
N ARG A 46 -3.61 5.96 6.70
CA ARG A 46 -2.85 4.71 6.75
C ARG A 46 -2.66 4.27 8.20
N SER A 47 -2.20 5.17 9.08
CA SER A 47 -1.83 4.86 10.47
C SER A 47 -2.99 4.33 11.34
N GLY A 48 -4.24 4.58 10.95
CA GLY A 48 -5.45 4.26 11.70
C GLY A 48 -6.02 5.45 12.48
N SER A 49 -5.42 6.63 12.32
CA SER A 49 -5.87 7.92 12.83
C SER A 49 -7.04 8.47 12.01
N LYS A 50 -8.06 9.00 12.67
CA LYS A 50 -9.16 9.68 11.97
C LYS A 50 -8.78 11.11 11.59
N GLU A 51 -7.82 11.67 12.32
CA GLU A 51 -7.29 13.02 12.18
C GLU A 51 -6.20 13.10 11.10
N GLY A 52 -5.50 11.98 10.86
CA GLY A 52 -4.46 11.87 9.83
C GLY A 52 -5.02 12.09 8.43
N PHE A 53 -4.15 12.51 7.53
CA PHE A 53 -4.50 12.94 6.19
C PHE A 53 -4.01 11.97 5.12
N TYR A 54 -4.75 11.94 4.03
CA TYR A 54 -4.41 11.21 2.82
C TYR A 54 -4.87 12.01 1.60
N MET A 55 -4.40 11.65 0.41
CA MET A 55 -4.94 12.17 -0.84
C MET A 55 -5.96 11.18 -1.38
N TYR A 56 -7.11 11.66 -1.85
CA TYR A 56 -8.12 10.80 -2.48
C TYR A 56 -8.81 11.46 -3.66
N ILE A 57 -9.41 10.64 -4.53
CA ILE A 57 -10.35 11.07 -5.55
C ILE A 57 -11.78 10.83 -5.05
N GLU A 58 -12.62 11.85 -5.16
CA GLU A 58 -14.06 11.75 -4.89
C GLU A 58 -14.79 11.46 -6.21
N THR A 59 -15.46 10.31 -6.30
CA THR A 59 -16.04 9.82 -7.56
C THR A 59 -17.54 10.08 -7.70
N SER A 60 -18.17 10.69 -6.70
CA SER A 60 -19.57 11.09 -6.77
C SER A 60 -19.84 12.17 -7.83
N ARG A 61 -21.13 12.46 -8.03
CA ARG A 61 -21.57 13.44 -9.02
C ARG A 61 -20.96 14.82 -8.72
N PRO A 62 -20.52 15.59 -9.73
CA PRO A 62 -20.84 15.42 -11.16
C PRO A 62 -19.85 14.57 -11.96
N ARG A 63 -18.91 13.86 -11.33
CA ARG A 63 -17.90 13.09 -12.05
C ARG A 63 -18.49 12.02 -12.99
N LEU A 64 -17.86 11.81 -14.15
CA LEU A 64 -18.28 10.90 -15.21
C LEU A 64 -17.30 9.73 -15.41
N GLU A 65 -17.77 8.65 -16.03
CA GLU A 65 -16.97 7.43 -16.20
C GLU A 65 -15.77 7.72 -17.10
N GLY A 66 -14.60 7.25 -16.70
CA GLY A 66 -13.35 7.48 -17.42
C GLY A 66 -12.71 8.85 -17.19
N GLU A 67 -13.34 9.76 -16.42
CA GLU A 67 -12.68 11.01 -16.00
C GLU A 67 -11.47 10.70 -15.11
N LYS A 68 -10.45 11.55 -15.24
CA LYS A 68 -9.12 11.37 -14.65
C LYS A 68 -8.76 12.50 -13.71
N ALA A 69 -8.09 12.14 -12.63
CA ALA A 69 -7.39 13.06 -11.74
C ALA A 69 -5.94 12.66 -11.60
N ARG A 70 -5.01 13.59 -11.72
CA ARG A 70 -3.56 13.38 -11.70
C ARG A 70 -2.91 14.25 -10.65
N LEU A 71 -2.23 13.58 -9.72
CA LEU A 71 -1.38 14.22 -8.72
C LEU A 71 0.08 13.98 -9.07
N LEU A 72 0.85 15.06 -9.21
CA LEU A 72 2.25 15.03 -9.60
C LEU A 72 3.12 15.19 -8.36
N SER A 73 4.11 14.31 -8.20
CA SER A 73 5.14 14.47 -7.18
C SER A 73 6.02 15.70 -7.44
N PRO A 74 6.91 16.08 -6.51
CA PRO A 74 8.03 16.95 -6.83
C PRO A 74 8.93 16.33 -7.90
N VAL A 75 9.76 17.16 -8.54
CA VAL A 75 10.81 16.67 -9.45
C VAL A 75 12.02 16.21 -8.63
N PHE A 76 12.38 14.94 -8.78
CA PHE A 76 13.54 14.34 -8.13
C PHE A 76 14.76 14.43 -9.04
N SER A 77 15.87 14.94 -8.52
CA SER A 77 17.13 15.07 -9.26
C SER A 77 18.04 13.88 -9.00
N ILE A 78 18.54 13.27 -10.08
CA ILE A 78 19.56 12.21 -10.01
C ILE A 78 20.94 12.80 -10.31
N ALA A 79 21.52 13.53 -9.35
CA ALA A 79 22.89 14.01 -9.54
C ALA A 79 23.85 12.80 -9.59
N PRO A 80 24.77 12.69 -10.58
CA PRO A 80 25.78 11.65 -10.57
C PRO A 80 26.62 11.77 -9.31
N LYS A 81 26.58 10.77 -8.43
CA LYS A 81 27.43 10.74 -7.23
C LYS A 81 28.91 10.58 -7.57
N ASN A 82 29.22 10.03 -8.74
CA ASN A 82 30.56 9.86 -9.28
C ASN A 82 30.53 10.03 -10.83
N PRO A 83 31.31 10.95 -11.42
CA PRO A 83 31.43 11.11 -12.87
C PRO A 83 31.90 9.84 -13.60
N TYR A 84 32.56 8.94 -12.88
CA TYR A 84 33.10 7.67 -13.38
C TYR A 84 32.35 6.44 -12.85
N GLY A 85 31.26 6.64 -12.11
CA GLY A 85 30.45 5.56 -11.53
C GLY A 85 29.33 5.09 -12.45
N PRO A 86 28.72 3.92 -12.17
CA PRO A 86 27.55 3.46 -12.91
C PRO A 86 26.41 4.49 -12.80
N THR A 87 25.80 4.82 -13.94
CA THR A 87 24.72 5.81 -14.05
C THR A 87 23.34 5.26 -13.71
N ASN A 88 23.25 3.97 -13.40
CA ASN A 88 21.99 3.25 -13.27
C ASN A 88 21.61 3.06 -11.79
N THR A 89 21.41 4.17 -11.08
CA THR A 89 20.97 4.15 -9.68
C THR A 89 19.55 3.62 -9.61
N ALA A 90 19.36 2.52 -8.86
CA ALA A 90 18.04 2.01 -8.55
C ALA A 90 17.41 2.83 -7.42
N TYR A 91 16.09 3.01 -7.49
CA TYR A 91 15.30 3.53 -6.38
C TYR A 91 14.13 2.61 -6.09
N CYS A 92 13.84 2.43 -4.80
CA CYS A 92 12.61 1.82 -4.34
C CYS A 92 11.57 2.91 -4.15
N PHE A 93 10.56 2.89 -5.01
CA PHE A 93 9.35 3.67 -4.84
C PHE A 93 8.31 2.82 -4.11
N SER A 94 7.73 3.35 -3.04
CA SER A 94 6.60 2.73 -2.35
C SER A 94 5.54 3.73 -1.97
N PHE A 95 4.32 3.23 -1.78
CA PHE A 95 3.18 4.02 -1.32
C PHE A 95 2.08 3.09 -0.82
N PHE A 96 1.20 3.61 0.02
CA PHE A 96 -0.03 2.95 0.41
C PHE A 96 -1.19 3.42 -0.46
N TYR A 97 -2.12 2.50 -0.74
CA TYR A 97 -3.33 2.80 -1.49
C TYR A 97 -4.56 2.09 -0.89
N HIS A 98 -5.70 2.74 -0.97
CA HIS A 98 -6.99 2.21 -0.54
C HIS A 98 -7.99 2.28 -1.69
N MET A 99 -8.62 1.14 -2.00
CA MET A 99 -9.53 0.98 -3.14
C MET A 99 -10.70 0.08 -2.70
N TYR A 100 -11.78 0.68 -2.21
CA TYR A 100 -12.95 -0.05 -1.69
C TYR A 100 -14.24 0.53 -2.23
N GLY A 101 -15.06 -0.31 -2.85
CA GLY A 101 -16.35 0.07 -3.42
C GLY A 101 -16.69 -0.75 -4.67
N GLN A 102 -17.98 -0.78 -5.04
CA GLN A 102 -18.45 -1.56 -6.18
C GLN A 102 -18.03 -0.99 -7.54
N HIS A 103 -17.75 0.31 -7.59
CA HIS A 103 -17.49 1.05 -8.83
C HIS A 103 -16.06 1.57 -8.91
N ILE A 104 -15.13 0.95 -8.17
CA ILE A 104 -13.71 1.31 -8.22
C ILE A 104 -13.20 1.19 -9.66
N GLY A 105 -12.64 2.29 -10.15
CA GLY A 105 -11.97 2.34 -11.44
C GLY A 105 -10.54 1.86 -11.36
N VAL A 106 -9.60 2.74 -11.73
CA VAL A 106 -8.18 2.39 -11.89
C VAL A 106 -7.30 3.41 -11.17
N LEU A 107 -6.26 2.93 -10.51
CA LEU A 107 -5.14 3.73 -10.05
C LEU A 107 -3.91 3.36 -10.88
N ASN A 108 -3.36 4.32 -11.60
CA ASN A 108 -2.11 4.20 -12.34
C ASN A 108 -1.03 5.05 -11.67
N VAL A 109 0.21 4.58 -11.74
CA VAL A 109 1.39 5.40 -11.44
C VAL A 109 2.31 5.42 -12.63
N TYR A 110 2.67 6.62 -13.08
CA TYR A 110 3.58 6.86 -14.20
C TYR A 110 4.91 7.42 -13.72
N LEU A 111 5.98 7.07 -14.42
CA LEU A 111 7.29 7.68 -14.28
C LEU A 111 7.52 8.64 -15.46
N ARG A 112 7.63 9.93 -15.19
CA ARG A 112 7.96 10.97 -16.19
C ARG A 112 9.42 11.34 -16.08
N LEU A 113 10.21 11.13 -17.12
CA LEU A 113 11.58 11.61 -17.19
C LEU A 113 11.63 13.06 -17.70
N LYS A 114 12.64 13.83 -17.27
CA LYS A 114 12.84 15.20 -17.74
C LYS A 114 13.04 15.21 -19.25
N GLY A 115 12.25 16.04 -19.95
CA GLY A 115 12.25 16.16 -21.41
C GLY A 115 11.30 15.20 -22.12
N GLN A 116 10.65 14.27 -21.41
CA GLN A 116 9.64 13.39 -21.96
C GLN A 116 8.28 14.10 -21.99
N THR A 117 7.65 14.12 -23.17
CA THR A 117 6.34 14.79 -23.39
C THR A 117 5.17 13.82 -23.35
N THR A 118 5.37 12.54 -23.67
CA THR A 118 4.34 11.51 -23.67
C THR A 118 4.75 10.32 -22.79
N ILE A 119 3.79 9.75 -22.06
CA ILE A 119 3.98 8.54 -21.26
C ILE A 119 2.83 7.60 -21.60
N GLU A 120 3.16 6.46 -22.18
CA GLU A 120 2.14 5.53 -22.69
C GLU A 120 1.81 4.42 -21.69
N ASN A 121 2.81 3.89 -21.00
CA ASN A 121 2.64 2.75 -20.10
C ASN A 121 2.81 3.15 -18.63
N PRO A 122 1.87 2.79 -17.74
CA PRO A 122 2.04 2.98 -16.32
C PRO A 122 3.17 2.08 -15.81
N LEU A 123 3.95 2.61 -14.88
CA LEU A 123 4.97 1.86 -14.15
C LEU A 123 4.29 0.84 -13.21
N TRP A 124 3.09 1.18 -12.72
CA TRP A 124 2.27 0.35 -11.85
C TRP A 124 0.79 0.66 -12.08
N SER A 125 -0.07 -0.35 -12.00
CA SER A 125 -1.51 -0.20 -12.14
C SER A 125 -2.27 -1.18 -11.24
N SER A 126 -3.39 -0.72 -10.70
CA SER A 126 -4.35 -1.53 -9.95
C SER A 126 -5.77 -1.08 -10.30
N SER A 127 -6.69 -2.03 -10.44
CA SER A 127 -8.08 -1.75 -10.79
C SER A 127 -9.07 -2.56 -9.95
N GLY A 128 -10.28 -2.03 -9.80
CA GLY A 128 -11.37 -2.67 -9.06
C GLY A 128 -11.14 -2.74 -7.54
N ASN A 129 -12.14 -3.28 -6.85
CA ASN A 129 -12.16 -3.38 -5.39
C ASN A 129 -11.00 -4.21 -4.82
N LYS A 130 -10.31 -3.69 -3.80
CA LYS A 130 -9.20 -4.32 -3.04
C LYS A 130 -9.56 -4.58 -1.57
N GLY A 131 -10.82 -4.36 -1.21
CA GLY A 131 -11.33 -4.50 0.14
C GLY A 131 -11.08 -3.26 1.00
N GLN A 132 -11.74 -3.22 2.15
CA GLN A 132 -11.68 -2.10 3.10
C GLN A 132 -10.39 -2.14 3.93
N ARG A 133 -9.25 -1.98 3.25
CA ARG A 133 -7.92 -1.98 3.87
C ARG A 133 -6.95 -1.16 3.02
N TRP A 134 -5.96 -0.60 3.70
CA TRP A 134 -4.78 -0.07 3.04
C TRP A 134 -3.93 -1.23 2.50
N ASN A 135 -3.48 -1.12 1.27
CA ASN A 135 -2.55 -2.02 0.62
C ASN A 135 -1.26 -1.26 0.33
N GLU A 136 -0.14 -1.96 0.27
CA GLU A 136 1.17 -1.37 0.01
C GLU A 136 1.67 -1.81 -1.37
N ALA A 137 2.31 -0.90 -2.10
CA ALA A 137 3.00 -1.18 -3.35
C ALA A 137 4.48 -0.84 -3.22
N HIS A 138 5.34 -1.69 -3.78
CA HIS A 138 6.77 -1.46 -3.92
C HIS A 138 7.16 -1.65 -5.38
N VAL A 139 7.89 -0.70 -5.95
CA VAL A 139 8.33 -0.77 -7.33
C VAL A 139 9.76 -0.25 -7.49
N ASN A 140 10.60 -1.04 -8.14
CA ASN A 140 11.93 -0.62 -8.54
C ASN A 140 11.82 0.33 -9.74
N ILE A 141 12.44 1.50 -9.65
CA ILE A 141 12.59 2.44 -10.77
C ILE A 141 14.07 2.71 -11.04
N TYR A 142 14.40 2.89 -12.31
CA TYR A 142 15.77 3.13 -12.81
C TYR A 142 15.80 4.37 -13.70
N PRO A 143 15.54 5.57 -13.13
CA PRO A 143 15.50 6.80 -13.90
C PRO A 143 16.90 7.18 -14.40
N ILE A 144 17.00 7.59 -15.66
CA ILE A 144 18.26 8.02 -16.31
C ILE A 144 18.44 9.54 -16.37
N THR A 145 17.40 10.31 -16.01
CA THR A 145 17.44 11.76 -15.82
C THR A 145 16.55 12.13 -14.63
N SER A 146 16.49 13.42 -14.25
CA SER A 146 15.53 13.88 -13.25
C SER A 146 14.12 13.41 -13.59
N PHE A 147 13.34 13.01 -12.61
CA PHE A 147 12.07 12.33 -12.83
C PHE A 147 10.98 12.82 -11.89
N GLN A 148 9.74 12.48 -12.22
CA GLN A 148 8.53 12.77 -11.46
C GLN A 148 7.63 11.54 -11.49
N LEU A 149 6.94 11.28 -10.39
CA LEU A 149 5.88 10.27 -10.31
C LEU A 149 4.53 10.96 -10.48
N ILE A 150 3.61 10.31 -11.20
CA ILE A 150 2.28 10.84 -11.45
C ILE A 150 1.26 9.78 -11.06
N PHE A 151 0.42 10.10 -10.10
CA PHE A 151 -0.67 9.25 -9.64
C PHE A 151 -1.94 9.64 -10.40
N GLU A 152 -2.42 8.76 -11.28
CA GLU A 152 -3.66 8.96 -12.04
C GLU A 152 -4.76 8.07 -11.46
N GLY A 153 -5.79 8.70 -10.90
CA GLY A 153 -7.04 8.05 -10.54
C GLY A 153 -8.04 8.17 -11.68
N ILE A 154 -8.58 7.05 -12.16
CA ILE A 154 -9.63 7.00 -13.17
C ILE A 154 -10.93 6.60 -12.50
N ARG A 155 -11.97 7.41 -12.66
CA ARG A 155 -13.30 7.11 -12.16
C ARG A 155 -13.91 5.91 -12.89
N GLY A 156 -14.45 4.95 -12.14
CA GLY A 156 -15.18 3.81 -12.67
C GLY A 156 -16.65 4.12 -13.06
N PRO A 157 -17.49 3.10 -13.25
CA PRO A 157 -18.83 3.26 -13.82
C PRO A 157 -19.89 3.85 -12.86
N GLY A 158 -19.52 4.21 -11.64
CA GLY A 158 -20.44 4.68 -10.62
C GLY A 158 -19.76 5.46 -9.50
N ILE A 159 -20.53 5.79 -8.45
CA ILE A 159 -20.12 6.71 -7.39
C ILE A 159 -19.43 6.05 -6.20
N GLU A 160 -19.49 4.72 -6.09
CA GLU A 160 -18.81 3.96 -5.03
C GLU A 160 -17.40 3.58 -5.49
N GLY A 161 -16.60 4.59 -5.83
CA GLY A 161 -15.35 4.43 -6.57
C GLY A 161 -14.15 5.19 -6.03
N ASP A 162 -14.22 5.69 -4.80
CA ASP A 162 -13.15 6.52 -4.23
C ASP A 162 -11.83 5.74 -4.11
N ILE A 163 -10.73 6.40 -4.49
CA ILE A 163 -9.37 5.85 -4.43
C ILE A 163 -8.54 6.81 -3.58
N ALA A 164 -7.80 6.27 -2.62
CA ALA A 164 -6.89 7.06 -1.79
C ALA A 164 -5.45 6.55 -1.86
N ILE A 165 -4.50 7.45 -1.63
CA ILE A 165 -3.07 7.18 -1.48
C ILE A 165 -2.53 7.85 -0.22
N ASP A 166 -1.51 7.24 0.37
CA ASP A 166 -0.85 7.73 1.58
C ASP A 166 0.62 7.26 1.63
N ASP A 167 1.43 7.85 2.51
CA ASP A 167 2.81 7.42 2.82
C ASP A 167 3.71 7.18 1.59
N VAL A 168 3.72 8.11 0.65
CA VAL A 168 4.55 8.02 -0.57
C VAL A 168 6.02 8.15 -0.22
N SER A 169 6.83 7.17 -0.60
CA SER A 169 8.25 7.09 -0.23
C SER A 169 9.15 6.75 -1.42
N ILE A 170 10.34 7.35 -1.44
CA ILE A 170 11.40 7.03 -2.42
C ILE A 170 12.73 6.90 -1.67
N ALA A 171 13.30 5.71 -1.72
CA ALA A 171 14.61 5.39 -1.16
C ALA A 171 15.56 4.94 -2.28
N GLU A 172 16.85 5.20 -2.10
CA GLU A 172 17.87 4.69 -3.02
C GLU A 172 18.15 3.21 -2.75
N GLY A 173 18.36 2.44 -3.81
CA GLY A 173 18.48 0.97 -3.76
C GLY A 173 17.25 0.28 -4.33
N GLU A 174 17.34 -1.04 -4.46
CA GLU A 174 16.17 -1.85 -4.84
C GLU A 174 15.23 -2.04 -3.65
N CYS A 175 13.95 -2.20 -3.91
CA CYS A 175 12.98 -2.60 -2.90
C CYS A 175 13.36 -3.95 -2.30
N ALA A 176 13.23 -4.06 -0.99
CA ALA A 176 13.45 -5.32 -0.29
C ALA A 176 12.52 -6.39 -0.88
N LYS A 177 13.10 -7.54 -1.25
CA LYS A 177 12.29 -8.70 -1.62
C LYS A 177 11.54 -9.13 -0.36
N GLN A 178 10.21 -9.18 -0.45
CA GLN A 178 9.41 -9.86 0.56
C GLN A 178 9.83 -11.32 0.51
N ASP A 179 10.70 -11.74 1.43
CA ASP A 179 11.09 -13.13 1.55
C ASP A 179 9.84 -13.94 1.93
N LEU A 180 9.28 -14.62 0.94
CA LEU A 180 8.38 -15.76 1.14
C LEU A 180 9.19 -16.92 1.74
N THR A 181 9.80 -16.71 2.91
CA THR A 181 10.26 -17.82 3.73
C THR A 181 9.02 -18.49 4.27
N THR A 182 8.63 -19.55 3.57
CA THR A 182 7.73 -20.61 3.99
C THR A 182 7.68 -20.72 5.51
N LYS A 183 6.52 -20.40 6.10
CA LYS A 183 6.13 -21.02 7.37
C LYS A 183 6.03 -22.53 7.12
N ASN A 184 7.16 -23.22 7.18
CA ASN A 184 7.15 -24.63 7.50
C ASN A 184 6.79 -24.71 8.97
N SER A 185 5.48 -24.69 9.23
CA SER A 185 4.91 -25.37 10.38
C SER A 185 5.52 -26.76 10.42
N VAL A 186 6.38 -26.99 11.41
CA VAL A 186 6.80 -28.35 11.77
C VAL A 186 5.57 -29.02 12.36
N ASP A 187 4.75 -29.61 11.50
CA ASP A 187 3.86 -30.69 11.90
C ASP A 187 4.76 -31.88 12.26
N GLY A 188 4.94 -32.08 13.57
CA GLY A 188 5.56 -33.28 14.12
C GLY A 188 4.67 -34.47 13.83
N ALA A 189 4.90 -35.11 12.68
CA ALA A 189 4.30 -36.38 12.33
C ALA A 189 4.79 -37.49 13.29
N VAL A 190 3.82 -38.30 13.70
CA VAL A 190 3.88 -39.39 14.68
C VAL A 190 4.91 -40.45 14.29
N GLY A 191 5.90 -40.68 15.15
CA GLY A 191 6.80 -41.83 15.09
C GLY A 191 6.36 -42.90 16.09
N ILE A 192 5.72 -43.97 15.60
CA ILE A 192 5.52 -45.22 16.35
C ILE A 192 6.85 -45.98 16.37
N LEU A 193 7.35 -46.36 17.54
CA LEU A 193 8.22 -47.54 17.67
C LEU A 193 8.12 -48.22 19.04
N VAL A 194 8.31 -49.55 18.98
CA VAL A 194 7.83 -50.62 19.86
C VAL A 194 8.71 -50.87 21.10
N HIS A 195 8.07 -51.25 22.22
CA HIS A 195 8.50 -51.94 23.47
C HIS A 195 9.99 -52.12 23.84
N ILE A 196 10.31 -51.96 25.15
CA ILE A 196 10.85 -53.03 26.04
C ILE A 196 10.89 -52.56 27.53
N TRP A 197 10.78 -53.53 28.43
CA TRP A 197 10.38 -53.55 29.84
C TRP A 197 11.42 -53.06 30.86
N LEU A 198 10.96 -52.67 32.07
CA LEU A 198 11.50 -53.12 33.37
C LEU A 198 10.55 -52.73 34.53
N PHE A 199 10.12 -53.75 35.28
CA PHE A 199 9.37 -53.65 36.55
C PHE A 199 10.25 -53.08 37.68
N PRO A 200 9.63 -52.44 38.69
CA PRO A 200 10.02 -52.67 40.07
C PRO A 200 8.90 -53.32 40.88
N VAL A 201 9.35 -54.13 41.83
CA VAL A 201 8.63 -55.14 42.60
C VAL A 201 8.46 -54.63 44.05
N ILE A 202 7.22 -54.73 44.57
CA ILE A 202 6.81 -54.92 45.99
C ILE A 202 6.98 -53.67 46.91
N VAL A 203 6.01 -53.27 47.74
CA VAL A 203 5.56 -53.88 49.02
C VAL A 203 4.09 -53.56 49.35
N LEU A 204 3.32 -54.60 49.71
CA LEU A 204 2.03 -54.54 50.43
C LEU A 204 2.25 -54.25 51.92
N ILE A 205 1.42 -53.39 52.53
CA ILE A 205 0.90 -53.61 53.89
C ILE A 205 -0.58 -53.19 53.94
N SER A 206 -1.45 -54.18 54.12
CA SER A 206 -2.86 -54.09 54.48
C SER A 206 -3.02 -53.77 55.97
N ILE A 207 -4.09 -53.05 56.37
CA ILE A 207 -4.88 -53.32 57.60
C ILE A 207 -6.19 -52.48 57.62
N LEU A 208 -7.30 -53.24 57.61
CA LEU A 208 -8.60 -53.10 58.28
C LEU A 208 -9.57 -51.91 58.02
N SER A 209 -10.72 -52.32 57.46
CA SER A 209 -12.10 -51.79 57.58
C SER A 209 -12.58 -51.64 59.05
N PRO A 210 -13.81 -51.19 59.40
CA PRO A 210 -14.95 -50.85 58.53
C PRO A 210 -15.75 -49.59 58.88
N ARG A 211 -16.64 -49.24 57.95
CA ARG A 211 -17.82 -48.39 58.15
C ARG A 211 -18.72 -48.91 59.28
N ARG A 212 -19.37 -47.97 59.96
CA ARG A 212 -20.83 -47.99 60.10
C ARG A 212 -21.37 -46.67 59.59
#